data_AF-A0A6N8JJX6-F1
#
_entry.id   AF-A0A6N8JJX6-F1
#
_cell.length_a   1.000
_cell.length_b   1.000
_cell.length_c   1.000
_cell.angle_alpha   90.00
_cell.angle_beta   90.00
_cell.angle_gamma   90.00
#
_symmetry.space_group_name_H-M   'P 1'
#
loop_
_entity.id
_entity.type
_entity.pdbx_description
1 polymer ?
#
loop_
_entity_poly.entity_id
_entity_poly.type
_entity_poly.pdbx_seq_one_letter_code
_entity_poly.pdbx_strand_id
1 'polypeptide(L)' 'MYRHFVDDFGWTALFEGCPGGNVWGVLVAPDGYVVWDKFFSDFDSAIAYFNLLFPCFREVV' A
#
# COMPACT_ATOMS: atom_id res chain seq x y z
N MET A 1 -4.32 -11.34 5.70
CA MET A 1 -4.64 -10.98 4.31
C MET A 1 -3.76 -9.81 3.94
N TYR A 2 -3.14 -9.82 2.76
CA TYR A 2 -2.34 -8.70 2.28
C TYR A 2 -2.67 -8.41 0.81
N ARG A 3 -2.36 -7.19 0.37
CA ARG A 3 -2.43 -6.74 -1.02
C ARG A 3 -1.16 -6.01 -1.38
N HIS A 4 -0.63 -6.28 -2.57
CA HIS A 4 0.66 -5.80 -3.02
C HIS A 4 0.49 -5.04 -4.32
N PHE A 5 1.13 -3.89 -4.44
CA PHE A 5 1.07 -3.03 -5.61
C PHE A 5 2.47 -2.63 -6.05
N VAL A 6 2.67 -2.50 -7.36
CA VAL A 6 3.92 -2.03 -7.96
C VAL A 6 3.64 -1.00 -9.04
N ASP A 7 4.61 -0.14 -9.32
CA ASP A 7 4.60 0.73 -10.49
C ASP A 7 5.67 0.31 -11.54
N ASP A 8 5.79 1.08 -12.62
CA ASP A 8 6.78 0.83 -13.67
C ASP A 8 8.21 1.28 -13.30
N PHE A 9 8.37 1.96 -12.16
CA PHE A 9 9.65 2.49 -11.68
C PHE A 9 10.27 1.61 -10.58
N GLY A 10 9.63 0.49 -10.23
CA GLY A 10 10.10 -0.44 -9.21
C GLY A 10 9.72 -0.07 -7.79
N TRP A 11 8.80 0.89 -7.61
CA TRP A 11 8.26 1.19 -6.30
C TRP A 11 7.25 0.12 -5.89
N THR A 12 7.14 -0.10 -4.59
CA THR A 12 6.34 -1.19 -4.03
C THR A 12 5.49 -0.70 -2.88
N ALA A 13 4.17 -0.92 -2.94
CA ALA A 13 3.28 -0.69 -1.82
C ALA A 13 2.67 -2.00 -1.31
N LEU A 14 2.63 -2.16 0.01
CA LEU A 14 2.06 -3.31 0.69
C LEU A 14 0.97 -2.85 1.65
N PHE A 15 -0.16 -3.55 1.63
CA PHE A 15 -1.25 -3.39 2.59
C PHE A 15 -1.45 -4.70 3.32
N GLU A 16 -1.38 -4.69 4.64
CA GLU A 16 -1.52 -5.88 5.48
C GLU A 16 -2.59 -5.67 6.56
N GLY A 17 -3.46 -6.66 6.74
CA GLY A 17 -4.44 -6.65 7.83
C GLY A 17 -3.78 -6.98 9.16
N CYS A 18 -3.94 -6.10 10.14
CA CYS A 18 -3.40 -6.24 11.48
C CYS A 18 -4.38 -6.94 12.44
N PRO A 19 -3.88 -7.53 13.55
CA PRO A 19 -4.72 -7.96 14.66
C PRO A 19 -5.54 -6.78 15.20
N GLY A 20 -6.87 -6.93 15.24
CA GLY A 20 -7.80 -5.85 15.60
C GLY A 20 -8.57 -5.25 14.43
N GLY A 21 -8.32 -5.70 13.20
CA GLY A 21 -9.12 -5.36 12.01
C GLY A 21 -8.63 -4.16 11.22
N ASN A 22 -7.70 -3.37 11.76
CA ASN A 22 -7.05 -2.29 11.04
C ASN A 22 -6.17 -2.82 9.89
N VAL A 23 -5.88 -1.97 8.93
CA VAL A 23 -4.96 -2.23 7.82
C VAL A 23 -3.77 -1.30 7.91
N TRP A 24 -2.58 -1.87 7.90
CA TRP A 24 -1.32 -1.15 7.75
C TRP A 24 -0.97 -1.04 6.27
N GLY A 25 -0.58 0.15 5.82
CA GLY A 25 -0.14 0.41 4.46
C GLY A 25 1.24 1.05 4.45
N VAL A 26 2.13 0.54 3.62
CA VAL A 26 3.50 1.04 3.45
C VAL A 26 3.84 1.18 1.97
N LEU A 27 4.56 2.23 1.60
CA LEU A 27 5.14 2.43 0.27
C LEU A 27 6.65 2.54 0.41
N VAL A 28 7.35 1.77 -0.41
CA VAL A 28 8.80 1.64 -0.41
C VAL A 28 9.32 2.04 -1.80
N ALA A 29 10.29 2.94 -1.81
CA ALA A 29 11.02 3.32 -3.00
C ALA A 29 11.92 2.16 -3.50
N PRO A 30 12.40 2.19 -4.75
CA PRO A 30 13.21 1.09 -5.32
C PRO A 30 14.53 0.83 -4.59
N ASP A 31 15.04 1.82 -3.85
CA ASP A 31 16.23 1.71 -3.01
C ASP A 31 15.96 1.12 -1.61
N GLY A 32 14.70 0.74 -1.33
CA GLY A 32 14.28 0.16 -0.06
C GLY A 32 13.86 1.19 0.99
N TYR A 33 13.86 2.48 0.68
CA TYR A 33 13.46 3.51 1.65
C TYR A 33 11.94 3.60 1.77
N VAL A 34 11.44 3.62 3.01
CA VAL A 34 10.01 3.82 3.29
C VAL A 34 9.66 5.30 3.13
N VAL A 35 8.77 5.60 2.19
CA VAL A 35 8.36 6.99 1.89
C VAL A 35 6.96 7.33 2.40
N TRP A 36 6.18 6.31 2.76
CA TRP A 36 4.83 6.47 3.28
C TRP A 36 4.47 5.26 4.14
N ASP A 37 3.88 5.53 5.30
CA ASP A 37 3.52 4.55 6.32
C ASP A 37 2.26 5.05 7.05
N LYS A 38 1.15 4.31 6.96
CA LYS A 38 -0.16 4.70 7.49
C LYS A 38 -1.00 3.51 7.95
N PHE A 39 -1.95 3.79 8.84
CA PHE A 39 -2.98 2.84 9.27
C PHE A 39 -4.37 3.30 8.84
N PHE A 40 -5.23 2.33 8.51
CA PHE A 40 -6.60 2.50 8.07
C PHE A 40 -7.53 1.54 8.81
N SER A 41 -8.83 1.83 8.82
CA SER A 41 -9.86 0.96 9.40
C SER A 41 -10.10 -0.31 8.61
N ASP A 42 -9.89 -0.28 7.30
CA ASP A 42 -10.25 -1.34 6.36
C ASP A 42 -9.48 -1.18 5.04
N PHE A 43 -9.48 -2.24 4.23
CA PHE A 43 -8.75 -2.29 2.97
C PHE A 43 -9.31 -1.34 1.91
N ASP A 44 -10.63 -1.15 1.88
CA ASP A 44 -11.28 -0.36 0.83
C ASP A 44 -10.92 1.12 1.00
N SER A 45 -10.97 1.62 2.24
CA SER A 45 -10.51 2.96 2.61
C SER A 45 -9.02 3.16 2.33
N ALA A 46 -8.19 2.17 2.67
CA ALA A 46 -6.74 2.23 2.46
C ALA A 46 -6.39 2.34 0.97
N ILE A 47 -7.00 1.49 0.14
CA ILE A 47 -6.72 1.40 -1.30
C ILE A 47 -7.32 2.58 -2.05
N ALA A 48 -8.54 3.02 -1.68
CA ALA A 48 -9.13 4.22 -2.27
C ALA A 48 -8.24 5.45 -2.02
N TYR A 49 -7.75 5.62 -0.79
CA TYR A 49 -6.84 6.71 -0.47
C TYR A 49 -5.50 6.59 -1.21
N PHE A 50 -4.92 5.39 -1.27
CA PHE A 50 -3.68 5.12 -1.97
C PHE A 50 -3.78 5.41 -3.47
N ASN A 51 -4.83 4.93 -4.14
CA ASN A 51 -5.04 5.13 -5.58
C ASN A 51 -5.26 6.61 -5.95
N LEU A 52 -5.78 7.43 -5.04
CA LEU A 52 -5.89 8.88 -5.25
C LEU A 52 -4.51 9.56 -5.29
N LEU A 53 -3.56 9.10 -4.48
CA LEU A 53 -2.22 9.67 -4.40
C LEU A 53 -1.26 9.07 -5.42
N PHE A 54 -1.40 7.78 -5.71
CA PHE A 54 -0.46 6.99 -6.50
C PHE A 54 -1.19 6.21 -7.62
N PRO A 55 -1.83 6.90 -8.58
CA PRO A 55 -2.72 6.28 -9.56
C PRO A 55 -2.03 5.33 -10.55
N CYS A 56 -0.70 5.37 -10.65
CA CYS A 56 0.08 4.53 -11.58
C CYS A 56 0.40 3.14 -11.02
N PHE A 57 0.09 2.88 -9.75
CA PHE A 57 0.33 1.58 -9.13
C PHE A 57 -0.73 0.57 -9.57
N ARG A 58 -0.28 -0.66 -9.81
CA ARG A 58 -1.14 -1.80 -10.14
C ARG A 58 -1.01 -2.88 -9.09
N GLU A 59 -2.13 -3.48 -8.70
CA GLU A 59 -2.13 -4.63 -7.80
C GLU A 59 -1.47 -5.82 -8.50
N VAL A 60 -0.57 -6.50 -7.79
CA VAL A 60 0.09 -7.74 -8.21
C VAL A 60 -0.24 -8.82 -7.18
N VAL A 61 -0.87 -9.89 -7.65
CA VAL A 61 -1.34 -11.04 -6.85
C VAL A 61 -0.18 -11.94 -6.47
#